data_AF-A0A6B3R3C7-F1
#
_entry.id   AF-A0A6B3R3C7-F1
#
_cell.length_a   1.000
_cell.length_b   1.000
_cell.length_c   1.000
_cell.angle_alpha   90.00
_cell.angle_beta   90.00
_cell.angle_gamma   90.00
#
_symmetry.space_group_name_H-M   'P 1'
#
loop_
_entity.id
_entity.type
_entity.pdbx_description
1 polymer ?
#
loop_
_entity_poly.entity_id
_entity_poly.type
_entity_poly.pdbx_seq_one_letter_code
_entity_poly.pdbx_strand_id
1 'polypeptide(L)'
;MEANIEYISFNNDKNIDELLYNIDLYKIRLKELRDELRFCKFLIETNNFKPKVINLFETLMVYDKKIDLYIDTLESLLVDLISHYNDISNKIECDDLDCDVFFTKKQDKLEQRAFDFLTEISNFKSQLFQYLQSTIKHT
;
A
#
# COMPACT_ATOMS: atom_id res chain seq x y z
N MET A 1 -5.20 22.63 -4.35
CA MET A 1 -3.78 22.24 -4.41
C MET A 1 -3.57 21.26 -3.28
N GLU A 2 -3.65 19.96 -3.56
CA GLU A 2 -3.18 18.97 -2.59
C GLU A 2 -1.66 19.15 -2.51
N ALA A 3 -1.12 19.23 -1.28
CA ALA A 3 0.31 19.25 -1.10
C ALA A 3 0.87 17.92 -1.61
N ASN A 4 1.74 17.96 -2.61
CA ASN A 4 2.42 16.76 -3.09
C ASN A 4 3.49 16.45 -2.05
N ILE A 5 3.17 15.55 -1.11
CA ILE A 5 4.11 15.12 -0.07
C ILE A 5 5.07 14.14 -0.75
N GLU A 6 6.37 14.43 -0.68
CA GLU A 6 7.41 13.52 -1.16
C GLU A 6 7.92 12.66 0.00
N TYR A 7 8.38 11.45 -0.33
CA TYR A 7 9.07 10.62 0.65
C TYR A 7 10.38 11.28 1.10
N ILE A 8 10.59 11.34 2.41
CA ILE A 8 11.83 11.81 3.03
C ILE A 8 12.38 10.67 3.87
N SER A 9 13.64 10.30 3.64
CA SER A 9 14.32 9.30 4.45
C SER A 9 14.70 9.88 5.82
N PHE A 10 14.48 9.08 6.85
CA PHE A 10 14.94 9.34 8.21
C PHE A 10 15.77 8.17 8.76
N ASN A 11 16.36 7.35 7.89
CA ASN A 11 16.98 6.08 8.30
C ASN A 11 18.47 6.18 8.65
N ASN A 12 19.14 7.28 8.31
CA ASN A 12 20.60 7.43 8.50
C ASN A 12 21.06 7.32 9.96
N ASP A 13 20.23 7.72 10.92
CA ASP A 13 20.56 7.74 12.35
C ASP A 13 19.80 6.66 13.14
N LYS A 14 19.04 5.79 12.45
CA LYS A 14 18.22 4.76 13.10
C LYS A 14 19.06 3.54 13.45
N ASN A 15 18.84 3.01 14.65
CA ASN A 15 19.37 1.71 15.03
C ASN A 15 18.55 0.57 14.40
N ILE A 16 19.06 -0.66 14.53
CA ILE A 16 18.43 -1.86 13.97
C ILE A 16 16.97 -2.03 14.43
N ASP A 17 16.70 -1.85 15.73
CA ASP A 17 15.34 -2.00 16.28
C ASP A 17 14.39 -0.95 15.69
N GLU A 18 14.86 0.28 15.49
CA GLU A 18 14.09 1.34 14.84
C GLU A 18 13.80 1.04 13.37
N LEU A 19 14.76 0.45 12.64
CA LEU A 19 14.56 0.01 11.26
C LEU A 19 13.52 -1.12 11.18
N LEU A 20 13.67 -2.15 12.01
CA LEU A 20 12.73 -3.28 12.09
C LEU A 20 11.32 -2.81 12.46
N TYR A 21 11.21 -1.88 13.42
CA TYR A 21 9.95 -1.27 13.82
C TYR A 21 9.24 -0.57 12.64
N ASN A 22 9.96 0.20 11.82
CA ASN A 22 9.35 0.84 10.65
C ASN A 22 8.86 -0.18 9.63
N ILE A 23 9.63 -1.23 9.37
CA ILE A 23 9.19 -2.32 8.48
C ILE A 23 7.88 -2.93 8.99
N ASP A 24 7.75 -3.15 10.30
CA ASP A 24 6.52 -3.66 10.89
C ASP A 24 5.33 -2.70 10.74
N LEU A 25 5.54 -1.39 10.89
CA LEU A 25 4.49 -0.39 10.63
C LEU A 25 4.00 -0.47 9.18
N TYR A 26 4.90 -0.55 8.20
CA TYR A 26 4.52 -0.72 6.80
C TYR A 26 3.79 -2.05 6.56
N LYS A 27 4.27 -3.16 7.14
CA LYS A 27 3.60 -4.46 7.03
C LYS A 27 2.18 -4.43 7.59
N ILE A 28 1.96 -3.80 8.74
CA ILE A 28 0.62 -3.62 9.32
C ILE A 28 -0.25 -2.83 8.35
N ARG A 29 0.25 -1.68 7.88
CA ARG A 29 -0.51 -0.79 7.00
C ARG A 29 -0.91 -1.47 5.68
N LEU A 30 0.00 -2.24 5.08
CA LEU A 30 -0.28 -2.97 3.84
C LEU A 30 -1.29 -4.11 4.08
N LYS A 31 -1.24 -4.81 5.22
CA LYS A 31 -2.25 -5.83 5.55
C LYS A 31 -3.64 -5.23 5.71
N GLU A 32 -3.76 -4.11 6.44
CA GLU A 32 -5.02 -3.37 6.55
C GLU A 32 -5.56 -2.97 5.18
N LEU A 33 -4.69 -2.39 4.35
CA LEU A 33 -5.05 -1.95 3.01
C LEU A 33 -5.54 -3.09 2.11
N ARG A 34 -4.93 -4.28 2.23
CA ARG A 34 -5.40 -5.46 1.51
C ARG A 34 -6.85 -5.79 1.89
N ASP A 35 -7.18 -5.74 3.17
CA ASP A 35 -8.52 -6.04 3.64
C ASP A 35 -9.51 -4.94 3.20
N GLU A 36 -9.10 -3.67 3.21
CA GLU A 36 -9.87 -2.56 2.65
C GLU A 36 -10.15 -2.73 1.15
N LEU A 37 -9.15 -3.14 0.35
CA LEU A 37 -9.29 -3.38 -1.08
C LEU A 37 -10.24 -4.56 -1.37
N ARG A 38 -10.13 -5.64 -0.60
CA ARG A 38 -11.07 -6.78 -0.69
C ARG A 38 -12.49 -6.36 -0.34
N PHE A 39 -12.66 -5.50 0.66
CA PHE A 39 -13.97 -4.93 0.98
C PHE A 39 -14.51 -4.05 -0.16
N CYS A 40 -13.67 -3.25 -0.79
CA CYS A 40 -14.06 -2.47 -1.97
C CYS A 40 -14.55 -3.37 -3.12
N LYS A 41 -13.87 -4.49 -3.35
CA LYS A 41 -14.27 -5.50 -4.35
C LYS A 41 -15.64 -6.10 -4.01
N PHE A 42 -15.83 -6.49 -2.75
CA PHE A 42 -17.13 -6.95 -2.27
C PHE A 42 -18.24 -5.91 -2.52
N LEU A 43 -18.00 -4.62 -2.25
CA LEU A 43 -18.99 -3.56 -2.53
C LEU A 43 -19.37 -3.48 -4.02
N ILE A 44 -18.39 -3.62 -4.91
CA ILE A 44 -18.63 -3.64 -6.36
C ILE A 44 -19.53 -4.83 -6.75
N GLU A 45 -19.32 -5.99 -6.12
CA GLU A 45 -20.04 -7.23 -6.44
C GLU A 45 -21.47 -7.28 -5.85
N THR A 46 -21.77 -6.53 -4.79
CA THR A 46 -23.09 -6.56 -4.09
C THR A 46 -24.28 -6.08 -4.95
N ASN A 47 -24.05 -5.53 -6.14
CA ASN A 47 -25.05 -5.20 -7.16
C ASN A 47 -26.23 -4.32 -6.68
N ASN A 48 -26.00 -3.48 -5.66
CA ASN A 48 -27.03 -2.57 -5.11
C ASN A 48 -26.97 -1.16 -5.72
N PHE A 49 -27.06 -1.09 -7.05
CA PHE A 49 -26.84 0.17 -7.79
C PHE A 49 -28.12 0.78 -8.38
N LYS A 50 -28.16 2.10 -8.45
CA LYS A 50 -29.25 2.89 -9.04
C LYS A 50 -29.52 2.44 -10.49
N PRO A 51 -30.80 2.32 -10.90
CA PRO A 51 -31.11 2.02 -12.29
C PRO A 51 -30.69 3.20 -13.18
N LYS A 52 -30.30 2.91 -14.44
CA LYS A 52 -29.97 3.91 -15.49
C LYS A 52 -28.69 4.74 -15.26
N VAL A 53 -27.74 4.25 -14.46
CA VAL A 53 -26.37 4.80 -14.47
C VAL A 53 -25.69 4.36 -15.77
N ILE A 54 -25.29 5.34 -16.59
CA ILE A 54 -24.64 5.10 -17.88
C ILE A 54 -23.28 4.43 -17.64
N ASN A 55 -22.98 3.37 -18.39
CA ASN A 55 -21.71 2.63 -18.36
C ASN A 55 -21.29 2.11 -16.96
N LEU A 56 -22.27 1.81 -16.09
CA LEU A 56 -22.02 1.40 -14.71
C LEU A 56 -21.16 0.14 -14.64
N PHE A 57 -21.57 -0.92 -15.34
CA PHE A 57 -20.88 -2.22 -15.26
C PHE A 57 -19.47 -2.15 -15.84
N GLU A 58 -19.29 -1.42 -16.93
CA GLU A 58 -17.98 -1.19 -17.54
C GLU A 58 -17.05 -0.45 -16.58
N THR A 59 -17.56 0.60 -15.92
CA THR A 59 -16.79 1.39 -14.97
C THR A 59 -16.43 0.58 -13.72
N LEU A 60 -17.39 -0.17 -13.18
CA LEU A 60 -17.17 -1.07 -12.04
C LEU A 60 -16.16 -2.17 -12.37
N MET A 61 -16.20 -2.75 -13.57
CA MET A 61 -15.21 -3.73 -14.02
C MET A 61 -13.80 -3.12 -14.14
N VAL A 62 -13.68 -1.85 -14.52
CA VAL A 62 -12.37 -1.15 -14.52
C VAL A 62 -11.84 -0.99 -13.10
N TYR A 63 -12.69 -0.60 -12.14
CA TYR A 63 -12.30 -0.51 -10.74
C TYR A 63 -11.90 -1.88 -10.17
N ASP A 64 -12.68 -2.91 -10.45
CA ASP A 64 -12.42 -4.29 -10.03
C ASP A 64 -11.04 -4.79 -10.48
N LYS A 65 -10.73 -4.66 -11.77
CA LYS A 65 -9.40 -5.03 -12.32
C LYS A 65 -8.26 -4.22 -11.71
N LYS A 66 -8.48 -2.93 -11.42
CA LYS A 66 -7.47 -2.11 -10.75
C LYS A 66 -7.22 -2.57 -9.32
N ILE A 67 -8.27 -2.97 -8.59
CA ILE A 67 -8.14 -3.53 -7.24
C ILE A 67 -7.25 -4.78 -7.29
N ASP A 68 -7.46 -5.68 -8.26
CA ASP A 68 -6.63 -6.88 -8.40
C ASP A 68 -5.15 -6.54 -8.63
N LEU A 69 -4.85 -5.61 -9.55
CA LEU A 69 -3.48 -5.14 -9.79
C LEU A 69 -2.81 -4.53 -8.53
N TYR A 70 -3.60 -3.79 -7.75
CA TYR A 70 -3.12 -3.23 -6.49
C TYR A 70 -2.87 -4.30 -5.43
N ILE A 71 -3.73 -5.32 -5.32
CA ILE A 71 -3.50 -6.45 -4.42
C ILE A 71 -2.21 -7.19 -4.81
N ASP A 72 -1.98 -7.45 -6.09
CA ASP A 72 -0.76 -8.11 -6.56
C ASP A 72 0.50 -7.29 -6.23
N THR A 73 0.46 -5.98 -6.46
CA THR A 73 1.56 -5.06 -6.14
C THR A 73 1.85 -5.01 -4.65
N LEU A 74 0.79 -4.99 -3.83
CA LEU A 74 0.84 -4.99 -2.38
C LEU A 74 1.48 -6.27 -1.84
N GLU A 75 1.06 -7.44 -2.34
CA GLU A 75 1.61 -8.72 -1.91
C GLU A 75 3.09 -8.84 -2.30
N SER A 76 3.49 -8.38 -3.49
CA SER A 76 4.90 -8.27 -3.87
C SER A 76 5.70 -7.39 -2.89
N LEU A 77 5.17 -6.22 -2.54
CA LEU A 77 5.83 -5.32 -1.60
C LEU A 77 5.93 -5.90 -0.19
N LEU A 78 4.90 -6.62 0.27
CA LEU A 78 4.93 -7.34 1.55
C LEU A 78 6.03 -8.41 1.57
N VAL A 79 6.18 -9.17 0.49
CA VAL A 79 7.25 -10.17 0.37
C VAL A 79 8.63 -9.50 0.48
N ASP A 80 8.84 -8.39 -0.21
CA ASP A 80 10.12 -7.67 -0.18
C ASP A 80 10.43 -7.10 1.22
N LEU A 81 9.43 -6.54 1.90
CA LEU A 81 9.55 -6.05 3.27
C LEU A 81 9.86 -7.18 4.26
N ILE A 82 9.19 -8.32 4.14
CA ILE A 82 9.44 -9.49 4.99
C ILE A 82 10.85 -10.04 4.75
N SER A 83 11.28 -10.12 3.49
CA SER A 83 12.65 -10.53 3.16
C SER A 83 13.66 -9.57 3.79
N HIS A 84 13.44 -8.26 3.68
CA HIS A 84 14.36 -7.27 4.24
C HIS A 84 14.40 -7.30 5.77
N TYR A 85 13.25 -7.46 6.42
CA TYR A 85 13.15 -7.66 7.86
C TYR A 85 14.01 -8.84 8.29
N ASN A 86 13.88 -9.99 7.61
CA ASN A 86 14.65 -11.19 7.91
C ASN A 86 16.15 -10.99 7.64
N ASP A 87 16.52 -10.26 6.60
CA ASP A 87 17.92 -9.94 6.30
C ASP A 87 18.56 -9.14 7.45
N ILE A 88 17.85 -8.15 7.99
CA ILE A 88 18.31 -7.32 9.11
C ILE A 88 18.34 -8.14 10.40
N SER A 89 17.25 -8.86 10.71
CA SER A 89 17.14 -9.62 11.96
C SER A 89 18.15 -10.76 12.08
N ASN A 90 18.58 -11.34 10.95
CA ASN A 90 19.54 -12.45 10.93
C ASN A 90 21.00 -11.99 10.88
N LYS A 91 21.27 -10.69 10.72
CA LYS A 91 22.63 -10.12 10.63
C LYS A 91 23.00 -9.24 11.83
N ILE A 92 22.43 -9.55 13.00
CA ILE A 92 22.76 -8.93 14.30
C ILE A 92 24.28 -9.01 14.64
N GLU A 93 25.08 -9.77 13.89
CA GLU A 93 26.54 -9.94 14.10
C GLU A 93 27.46 -9.19 13.11
N CYS A 94 26.96 -8.33 12.21
CA CYS A 94 27.82 -7.58 11.28
C CYS A 94 28.25 -6.22 11.88
N ASP A 95 29.39 -6.17 12.60
CA ASP A 95 29.97 -4.93 13.16
C ASP A 95 30.65 -4.01 12.09
N ASP A 96 30.38 -4.23 10.80
CA ASP A 96 30.98 -3.46 9.70
C ASP A 96 30.06 -2.30 9.26
N LEU A 97 30.60 -1.07 9.26
CA LEU A 97 29.91 0.15 8.81
C LEU A 97 29.34 0.04 7.37
N ASP A 98 29.94 -0.79 6.52
CA ASP A 98 29.46 -1.05 5.15
C ASP A 98 28.15 -1.87 5.13
N CYS A 99 27.92 -2.73 6.12
CA CYS A 99 26.67 -3.48 6.31
C CYS A 99 25.51 -2.49 6.60
N ASP A 100 25.73 -1.52 7.49
CA ASP A 100 24.70 -0.54 7.91
C ASP A 100 24.25 0.35 6.75
N VAL A 101 25.18 0.84 5.94
CA VAL A 101 24.88 1.66 4.76
C VAL A 101 24.08 0.86 3.72
N PHE A 102 24.38 -0.44 3.55
CA PHE A 102 23.65 -1.30 2.63
C PHE A 102 22.19 -1.51 3.08
N PHE A 103 21.96 -1.83 4.35
CA PHE A 103 20.61 -2.03 4.88
C PHE A 103 19.79 -0.75 4.84
N THR A 104 20.37 0.37 5.25
CA THR A 104 19.72 1.69 5.23
C THR A 104 19.27 2.07 3.81
N LYS A 105 20.13 1.88 2.80
CA LYS A 105 19.75 2.15 1.40
C LYS A 105 18.66 1.23 0.87
N LYS A 106 18.65 -0.04 1.28
CA LYS A 106 17.59 -0.99 0.91
C LYS A 106 16.27 -0.60 1.59
N GLN A 107 16.32 -0.23 2.87
CA GLN A 107 15.20 0.29 3.63
C GLN A 107 14.58 1.49 2.94
N ASP A 108 15.39 2.51 2.60
CA ASP A 108 14.91 3.73 1.95
C ASP A 108 14.13 3.46 0.66
N LYS A 109 14.63 2.53 -0.17
CA LYS A 109 13.95 2.16 -1.41
C LYS A 109 12.61 1.47 -1.16
N LEU A 110 12.54 0.62 -0.14
CA LEU A 110 11.30 -0.08 0.22
C LEU A 110 10.27 0.87 0.84
N GLU A 111 10.72 1.75 1.75
CA GLU A 111 9.87 2.76 2.37
C GLU A 111 9.35 3.77 1.34
N GLN A 112 10.20 4.21 0.40
CA GLN A 112 9.78 5.07 -0.71
C GLN A 112 8.73 4.36 -1.58
N ARG A 113 9.00 3.13 -2.02
CA ARG A 113 8.05 2.36 -2.83
C ARG A 113 6.72 2.17 -2.10
N ALA A 114 6.77 1.91 -0.80
CA ALA A 114 5.57 1.78 0.03
C ALA A 114 4.82 3.11 0.14
N PHE A 115 5.53 4.23 0.36
CA PHE A 115 4.95 5.55 0.41
C PHE A 115 4.25 5.94 -0.89
N ASP A 116 4.92 5.75 -2.04
CA ASP A 116 4.38 6.07 -3.36
C ASP A 116 3.11 5.25 -3.63
N PHE A 117 3.18 3.95 -3.35
CA PHE A 117 2.04 3.03 -3.50
C PHE A 117 0.86 3.41 -2.60
N LEU A 118 1.10 3.73 -1.32
CA LEU A 118 0.07 4.15 -0.38
C LEU A 118 -0.60 5.46 -0.81
N THR A 119 0.18 6.40 -1.34
CA THR A 119 -0.31 7.67 -1.86
C THR A 119 -1.20 7.45 -3.09
N GLU A 120 -0.73 6.66 -4.05
CA GLU A 120 -1.50 6.31 -5.25
C GLU A 120 -2.84 5.65 -4.89
N ILE A 121 -2.82 4.69 -3.98
CA ILE A 121 -4.02 3.97 -3.56
C ILE A 121 -4.98 4.87 -2.79
N SER A 122 -4.48 5.83 -2.01
CA SER A 122 -5.33 6.78 -1.29
C SER A 122 -6.19 7.58 -2.29
N ASN A 123 -5.57 8.03 -3.39
CA ASN A 123 -6.25 8.73 -4.48
C ASN A 123 -7.25 7.81 -5.18
N PHE A 124 -6.85 6.58 -5.49
CA PHE A 124 -7.73 5.59 -6.10
C PHE A 124 -8.97 5.28 -5.25
N LYS A 125 -8.79 5.01 -3.95
CA LYS A 125 -9.90 4.74 -3.03
C LYS A 125 -10.84 5.92 -2.94
N SER A 126 -10.31 7.15 -2.88
CA SER A 126 -11.12 8.36 -2.87
C SER A 126 -12.02 8.47 -4.11
N GLN A 127 -11.47 8.21 -5.30
CA GLN A 127 -12.24 8.18 -6.55
C GLN A 127 -13.29 7.06 -6.55
N LEU A 128 -12.93 5.87 -6.10
CA LEU A 128 -13.85 4.73 -5.99
C LEU A 128 -15.00 5.04 -5.03
N PHE A 129 -14.72 5.58 -3.85
CA PHE A 129 -15.73 5.91 -2.86
C PHE A 129 -16.71 6.98 -3.36
N GLN A 130 -16.20 8.02 -4.00
CA GLN A 130 -17.05 9.04 -4.64
C GLN A 130 -17.94 8.41 -5.72
N TYR A 131 -17.37 7.52 -6.54
CA TYR A 131 -18.13 6.83 -7.57
C TYR A 131 -19.23 5.94 -6.97
N LEU A 132 -18.88 5.06 -6.02
CA LEU A 132 -19.82 4.18 -5.33
C LEU A 132 -20.92 4.98 -4.61
N GLN A 133 -20.58 6.07 -3.93
CA GLN A 133 -21.56 6.95 -3.27
C GLN A 133 -22.57 7.53 -4.29
N SER A 134 -22.11 7.88 -5.49
CA SER A 134 -22.99 8.43 -6.53
C SER A 134 -23.90 7.36 -7.14
N THR A 135 -23.49 6.09 -7.16
CA THR A 135 -24.15 5.00 -7.89
C THR A 135 -24.95 4.04 -7.02
N ILE A 136 -24.61 3.85 -5.75
CA ILE A 136 -25.34 2.98 -4.81
C ILE A 136 -26.71 3.58 -4.48
N LYS A 137 -27.75 2.74 -4.39
CA LYS A 137 -29.09 3.18 -3.98
C LYS A 137 -29.08 3.63 -2.51
N HIS A 138 -29.64 4.79 -2.23
CA HIS A 138 -30.07 5.13 -0.87
C HIS A 138 -31.43 4.46 -0.66
N THR A 139 -31.51 3.55 0.30
CA THR A 139 -32.76 2.96 0.76
C THR A 139 -33.63 3.99 1.45
#